data_AF-A0A7R9F9Y0-F1
#
_entry.id   AF-A0A7R9F9Y0-F1
#
_cell.length_a   1.000
_cell.length_b   1.000
_cell.length_c   1.000
_cell.angle_alpha   90.00
_cell.angle_beta   90.00
_cell.angle_gamma   90.00
#
_symmetry.space_group_name_H-M   'P 1'
#
loop_
_entity.id
_entity.type
_entity.pdbx_description
1 polymer ?
#
loop_
_entity_poly.entity_id
_entity_poly.type
_entity_poly.pdbx_seq_one_letter_code
_entity_poly.pdbx_strand_id
1 'polypeptide(L)'
;MLTDIRYVKGVYKTVSDILAHSNSPLYNYLFSFDGEINYSYISGSTTTLKGGGHSDEVCYIFLCSQFNLDLAEDSPELTTSHRMVSMWTNFVKTGNPSPGEGISWLPATNDTRYYLQIDTDLSLQQDLLKDRMAFWDQIYTTYQNGTIYTN
;
A
#
# COMPACT_ATOMS: atom_id res chain seq x y z
N MET A 1 9.52 9.38 -7.78
CA MET A 1 10.89 9.57 -7.26
C MET A 1 10.98 9.43 -5.73
N LEU A 2 10.56 10.40 -4.91
CA LEU A 2 10.74 10.31 -3.44
C LEU A 2 10.07 9.07 -2.81
N THR A 3 8.82 8.79 -3.18
CA THR A 3 8.08 7.60 -2.75
C THR A 3 8.78 6.30 -3.15
N ASP A 4 9.45 6.29 -4.31
CA ASP A 4 10.14 5.08 -4.79
C ASP A 4 11.33 4.74 -3.91
N ILE A 5 12.18 5.74 -3.65
CA ILE A 5 13.43 5.56 -2.91
C ILE A 5 13.15 5.26 -1.44
N ARG A 6 12.17 5.95 -0.83
CA ARG A 6 11.89 5.80 0.61
C ARG A 6 11.10 4.55 0.96
N TYR A 7 10.23 4.09 0.07
CA TYR A 7 9.27 3.03 0.40
C TYR A 7 9.18 1.95 -0.68
N VAL A 8 8.73 2.29 -1.89
CA VAL A 8 8.27 1.29 -2.87
C VAL A 8 9.39 0.36 -3.31
N LYS A 9 10.60 0.87 -3.56
CA LYS A 9 11.73 0.03 -4.00
C LYS A 9 12.14 -0.99 -2.93
N GLY A 10 12.12 -0.57 -1.66
CA GLY A 10 12.37 -1.46 -0.52
C GLY A 10 11.32 -2.56 -0.45
N VAL A 11 10.03 -2.18 -0.49
CA VAL A 11 8.90 -3.13 -0.49
C VAL A 11 8.99 -4.09 -1.68
N TYR A 12 9.26 -3.59 -2.89
CA TYR A 12 9.40 -4.40 -4.10
C TYR A 12 10.51 -5.45 -3.98
N LYS A 13 11.63 -5.09 -3.36
CA LYS A 13 12.71 -6.04 -3.06
C LYS A 13 12.28 -7.06 -2.02
N THR A 14 11.67 -6.63 -0.90
CA THR A 14 11.15 -7.53 0.14
C THR A 14 10.15 -8.54 -0.41
N VAL A 15 9.24 -8.11 -1.29
CA VAL A 15 8.30 -9.02 -1.97
C VAL A 15 9.04 -10.09 -2.77
N SER A 16 10.04 -9.70 -3.56
CA SER A 16 10.89 -10.65 -4.30
C SER A 16 11.59 -11.63 -3.39
N ASP A 17 12.18 -11.13 -2.30
CA ASP A 17 12.95 -11.95 -1.35
C ASP A 17 12.04 -12.93 -0.60
N ILE A 18 10.83 -12.51 -0.18
CA ILE A 18 9.85 -13.39 0.45
C ILE A 18 9.38 -14.48 -0.52
N LEU A 19 9.02 -14.12 -1.76
CA LEU A 19 8.55 -15.09 -2.76
C LEU A 19 9.61 -16.12 -3.16
N ALA A 20 10.89 -15.77 -3.04
CA ALA A 20 12.01 -16.68 -3.33
C ALA A 20 12.34 -17.64 -2.17
N HIS A 21 11.98 -17.29 -0.93
CA HIS A 21 12.45 -18.00 0.27
C HIS A 21 11.35 -18.47 1.22
N SER A 22 10.08 -18.18 0.95
CA SER A 22 8.93 -18.56 1.77
C SER A 22 7.81 -19.15 0.93
N ASN A 23 7.13 -20.15 1.47
CA ASN A 23 5.90 -20.72 0.90
C ASN A 23 4.63 -20.13 1.53
N SER A 24 4.77 -19.14 2.43
CA SER A 24 3.61 -18.50 3.06
C SER A 24 2.93 -17.54 2.09
N PRO A 25 1.58 -17.47 2.06
CA PRO A 25 0.87 -16.48 1.25
C PRO A 25 1.29 -15.05 1.61
N LEU A 26 1.66 -14.26 0.60
CA LEU A 26 2.05 -12.86 0.74
C LEU A 26 0.97 -11.95 0.15
N TYR A 27 0.40 -11.08 0.97
CA TYR A 27 -0.63 -10.13 0.53
C TYR A 27 -0.07 -8.71 0.53
N ASN A 28 -0.18 -8.01 -0.59
CA ASN A 28 0.24 -6.62 -0.74
C ASN A 28 -0.98 -5.71 -0.92
N TYR A 29 -0.90 -4.47 -0.45
CA TYR A 29 -1.88 -3.43 -0.77
C TYR A 29 -1.20 -2.12 -1.15
N LEU A 30 -1.97 -1.28 -1.84
CA LEU A 30 -1.68 0.15 -2.03
C LEU A 30 -2.84 0.91 -1.42
N PHE A 31 -2.58 1.72 -0.39
CA PHE A 31 -3.55 2.67 0.11
C PHE A 31 -3.52 3.92 -0.77
N SER A 32 -4.62 4.21 -1.48
CA SER A 32 -4.74 5.33 -2.39
C SER A 32 -5.94 6.23 -2.09
N PHE A 33 -6.78 5.87 -1.12
CA PHE A 33 -7.98 6.63 -0.76
C PHE A 33 -7.65 8.08 -0.37
N ASP A 34 -8.34 9.02 -1.03
CA ASP A 34 -8.22 10.48 -0.84
C ASP A 34 -9.34 10.99 0.08
N GLY A 35 -9.30 10.62 1.35
CA GLY A 35 -10.33 11.00 2.32
C GLY A 35 -9.99 12.25 3.12
N GLU A 36 -11.01 12.89 3.69
CA GLU A 36 -10.87 14.17 4.42
C GLU A 36 -10.03 14.05 5.70
N ILE A 37 -9.85 12.83 6.20
CA ILE A 37 -9.07 12.54 7.42
C ILE A 37 -7.59 12.24 7.12
N ASN A 38 -7.18 12.30 5.86
CA ASN A 38 -5.78 12.22 5.47
C ASN A 38 -5.01 13.44 6.03
N TYR A 39 -3.74 13.24 6.38
CA TYR A 39 -2.91 14.22 7.06
C TYR A 39 -2.78 15.54 6.28
N SER A 40 -2.76 15.47 4.94
CA SER A 40 -2.72 16.67 4.09
C SER A 40 -3.89 17.61 4.36
N TYR A 41 -5.11 17.09 4.52
CA TYR A 41 -6.31 17.90 4.74
C TYR A 41 -6.38 18.41 6.18
N ILE A 42 -6.14 17.55 7.17
CA ILE A 42 -6.25 17.93 8.60
C ILE A 42 -5.11 18.87 9.06
N SER A 43 -3.95 18.84 8.39
CA SER A 43 -2.83 19.76 8.69
C SER A 43 -2.99 21.14 8.07
N GLY A 44 -4.05 21.38 7.29
CA GLY A 44 -4.26 22.64 6.57
C GLY A 44 -3.29 22.83 5.40
N SER A 45 -2.76 21.74 4.84
CA SER A 45 -1.88 21.79 3.67
C SER A 45 -2.63 22.35 2.46
N THR A 46 -1.96 23.21 1.69
CA THR A 46 -2.49 23.75 0.42
C THR A 46 -2.18 22.85 -0.78
N THR A 47 -1.72 21.63 -0.53
CA THR A 47 -1.38 20.68 -1.59
C THR A 47 -2.59 20.33 -2.44
N THR A 48 -2.39 20.25 -3.75
CA THR A 48 -3.37 19.74 -4.72
C THR A 48 -3.17 18.26 -5.03
N LEU A 49 -2.18 17.63 -4.38
CA LEU A 49 -1.90 16.21 -4.54
C LEU A 49 -3.05 15.38 -3.98
N LYS A 50 -3.48 14.41 -4.79
CA LYS A 50 -4.59 13.51 -4.51
C LYS A 50 -4.08 12.14 -4.06
N GLY A 51 -4.83 11.50 -3.17
CA GLY A 51 -4.63 10.13 -2.74
C GLY A 51 -4.02 9.99 -1.34
N GLY A 52 -3.66 8.76 -1.00
CA GLY A 52 -3.06 8.42 0.28
C GLY A 52 -1.62 8.93 0.43
N GLY A 53 -1.40 9.77 1.44
CA GLY A 53 -0.09 10.16 1.94
C GLY A 53 0.49 9.14 2.91
N HIS A 54 1.71 9.43 3.38
CA HIS A 54 2.35 8.56 4.37
C HIS A 54 1.65 8.67 5.72
N SER A 55 1.32 7.52 6.31
CA SER A 55 0.63 7.38 7.61
C SER A 55 -0.88 7.71 7.60
N ASP A 56 -1.45 8.08 6.45
CA ASP A 56 -2.88 8.39 6.37
C ASP A 56 -3.74 7.16 6.67
N GLU A 57 -3.29 5.97 6.25
CA GLU A 57 -4.00 4.71 6.43
C GLU A 57 -4.18 4.33 7.91
N VAL A 58 -3.32 4.83 8.79
CA VAL A 58 -3.31 4.50 10.22
C VAL A 58 -4.62 4.93 10.89
N CYS A 59 -5.14 6.10 10.51
CA CYS A 59 -6.36 6.64 11.10
C CYS A 59 -7.63 5.89 10.65
N TYR A 60 -7.56 5.14 9.55
CA TYR A 60 -8.62 4.22 9.12
C TYR A 60 -8.56 2.86 9.82
N ILE A 61 -7.52 2.58 10.61
CA ILE A 61 -7.42 1.34 11.40
C ILE A 61 -7.66 1.63 12.89
N PHE A 62 -7.02 2.66 13.43
CA PHE A 62 -6.94 2.88 14.88
C PHE A 62 -7.78 4.04 15.40
N LEU A 63 -8.59 4.67 14.54
CA LEU A 63 -9.37 5.88 14.83
C LEU A 63 -8.54 6.93 15.59
N CYS A 64 -7.95 7.87 14.86
CA CYS A 64 -7.15 8.93 15.46
C CYS A 64 -8.05 9.94 16.22
N SER A 65 -8.34 9.65 17.49
CA SER A 65 -9.24 10.43 18.36
C SER A 65 -8.83 11.90 18.53
N GLN A 66 -7.55 12.20 18.28
CA GLN A 66 -7.00 13.55 18.31
C GLN A 66 -7.62 14.52 17.30
N PHE A 67 -8.36 14.02 16.31
CA PHE A 67 -8.94 14.85 15.25
C PHE A 67 -10.42 15.21 15.45
N ASN A 68 -11.09 14.74 16.53
CA ASN A 68 -12.50 15.07 16.84
C ASN A 68 -13.41 15.06 15.59
N LEU A 69 -13.30 14.02 14.76
CA LEU A 69 -13.93 13.95 13.46
C LEU A 69 -15.39 13.53 13.63
N ASP A 70 -16.32 14.43 13.32
CA ASP A 70 -17.74 14.15 13.23
C ASP A 70 -18.04 13.60 11.82
N LEU A 71 -17.73 12.32 11.61
CA LEU A 71 -17.96 11.64 10.34
C LEU A 71 -19.41 11.17 10.26
N ALA A 72 -20.06 11.41 9.13
CA ALA A 72 -21.37 10.85 8.84
C ALA A 72 -21.30 9.30 8.81
N GLU A 73 -22.35 8.62 9.26
CA GLU A 73 -22.37 7.15 9.31
C GLU A 73 -22.21 6.49 7.93
N ASP A 74 -22.62 7.18 6.86
CA ASP A 74 -22.53 6.74 5.47
C ASP A 74 -21.34 7.36 4.72
N SER A 75 -20.41 8.00 5.43
CA SER A 75 -19.26 8.63 4.80
C SER A 75 -18.31 7.62 4.16
N PRO A 76 -17.63 8.00 3.06
CA PRO A 76 -16.63 7.15 2.44
C PRO A 76 -15.43 6.88 3.37
N GLU A 77 -15.14 7.76 4.33
CA GLU A 77 -14.13 7.56 5.37
C GLU A 77 -14.51 6.42 6.31
N LEU A 78 -15.75 6.41 6.82
CA LEU A 78 -16.19 5.35 7.73
C LEU A 78 -16.31 4.01 6.99
N THR A 79 -16.78 4.05 5.74
CA THR A 79 -16.79 2.87 4.85
C THR A 79 -15.37 2.31 4.66
N THR A 80 -14.40 3.17 4.36
CA THR A 80 -13.00 2.76 4.19
C THR A 80 -12.41 2.24 5.50
N SER A 81 -12.73 2.87 6.63
CA SER A 81 -12.33 2.43 7.96
C SER A 81 -12.85 1.03 8.29
N HIS A 82 -14.14 0.78 8.06
CA HIS A 82 -14.74 -0.54 8.24
C HIS A 82 -14.08 -1.61 7.36
N ARG A 83 -13.79 -1.29 6.09
CA ARG A 83 -13.04 -2.20 5.20
C ARG A 83 -11.64 -2.48 5.72
N MET A 84 -10.88 -1.45 6.11
CA MET A 84 -9.53 -1.58 6.65
C MET A 84 -9.52 -2.48 7.90
N VAL A 85 -10.37 -2.18 8.89
CA VAL A 85 -10.49 -2.99 10.11
C VAL A 85 -10.89 -4.44 9.79
N SER A 86 -11.81 -4.64 8.85
CA SER A 86 -12.22 -5.99 8.43
C SER A 86 -11.07 -6.76 7.79
N MET A 87 -10.32 -6.15 6.88
CA MET A 87 -9.18 -6.79 6.21
C MET A 87 -8.08 -7.17 7.21
N TRP A 88 -7.71 -6.25 8.11
CA TRP A 88 -6.72 -6.51 9.15
C TRP A 88 -7.17 -7.60 10.12
N THR A 89 -8.43 -7.57 10.56
CA THR A 89 -8.93 -8.59 11.49
C THR A 89 -9.10 -9.95 10.82
N ASN A 90 -9.47 -10.01 9.53
CA ASN A 90 -9.55 -11.26 8.78
C ASN A 90 -8.16 -11.91 8.62
N PHE A 91 -7.14 -11.11 8.34
CA PHE A 91 -5.76 -11.58 8.30
C PHE A 91 -5.32 -12.17 9.65
N VAL A 92 -5.58 -11.47 10.75
CA VAL A 92 -5.25 -11.96 12.10
C VAL A 92 -5.98 -13.25 12.45
N LYS A 93 -7.28 -13.36 12.09
CA LYS A 93 -8.11 -14.52 12.44
C LYS A 93 -7.81 -15.75 11.57
N THR A 94 -7.51 -15.55 10.29
CA THR A 94 -7.57 -16.63 9.28
C THR A 94 -6.34 -16.74 8.39
N GLY A 95 -5.44 -15.75 8.41
CA GLY A 95 -4.33 -15.64 7.46
C GLY A 95 -4.74 -15.14 6.06
N ASN A 96 -6.04 -14.94 5.79
CA ASN A 96 -6.55 -14.39 4.53
C ASN A 96 -7.19 -13.00 4.79
N PRO A 97 -6.67 -11.92 4.21
CA PRO A 97 -7.18 -10.56 4.46
C PRO A 97 -8.42 -10.19 3.65
N SER A 98 -8.96 -11.08 2.82
CA SER A 98 -10.09 -10.76 1.93
C SER A 98 -11.27 -10.17 2.74
N PRO A 99 -11.79 -8.99 2.39
CA PRO A 99 -12.83 -8.31 3.16
C PRO A 99 -14.21 -8.95 3.05
N GLY A 100 -14.43 -9.81 2.05
CA GLY A 100 -15.76 -10.23 1.62
C GLY A 100 -16.24 -9.37 0.44
N GLU A 101 -17.55 -9.23 0.27
CA GLU A 101 -18.14 -8.29 -0.71
C GLU A 101 -17.81 -8.59 -2.19
N GLY A 102 -17.53 -9.85 -2.52
CA GLY A 102 -17.17 -10.25 -3.89
C GLY A 102 -15.73 -9.91 -4.29
N ILE A 103 -14.93 -9.35 -3.38
CA ILE A 103 -13.50 -9.10 -3.60
C ILE A 103 -12.69 -10.26 -3.04
N SER A 104 -11.96 -10.94 -3.93
CA SER A 104 -10.96 -11.94 -3.55
C SER A 104 -9.57 -11.29 -3.57
N TRP A 105 -8.97 -11.09 -2.39
CA TRP A 105 -7.62 -10.57 -2.31
C TRP A 105 -6.63 -11.71 -2.54
N LEU A 106 -6.12 -11.84 -3.77
CA LEU A 106 -5.18 -12.91 -4.12
C LEU A 106 -3.77 -12.60 -3.58
N PRO A 107 -3.04 -13.62 -3.10
CA PRO A 107 -1.66 -13.45 -2.69
C PRO A 107 -0.76 -13.22 -3.91
N ALA A 108 0.32 -12.47 -3.74
CA ALA A 108 1.36 -12.35 -4.73
C ALA A 108 2.05 -13.70 -4.98
N THR A 109 2.46 -13.89 -6.23
CA THR A 109 3.18 -15.07 -6.72
C THR A 109 4.41 -14.60 -7.50
N ASN A 110 5.31 -15.54 -7.83
CA ASN A 110 6.45 -15.25 -8.69
C ASN A 110 6.02 -14.76 -10.09
N ASP A 111 4.90 -15.27 -10.61
CA ASP A 111 4.39 -14.91 -11.94
C ASP A 111 3.56 -13.62 -11.91
N THR A 112 2.83 -13.38 -10.83
CA THR A 112 1.92 -12.23 -10.71
C THR A 112 1.99 -11.61 -9.34
N ARG A 113 2.48 -10.36 -9.29
CA ARG A 113 2.59 -9.58 -8.05
C ARG A 113 1.28 -8.87 -7.76
N TYR A 114 0.29 -9.63 -7.33
CA TYR A 114 -1.01 -9.08 -6.94
C TYR A 114 -0.88 -8.11 -5.77
N TYR A 115 -1.68 -7.04 -5.83
CA TYR A 115 -1.91 -6.13 -4.72
C TYR A 115 -3.36 -5.65 -4.74
N LEU A 116 -3.91 -5.36 -3.56
CA LEU A 116 -5.21 -4.71 -3.44
C LEU A 116 -5.01 -3.19 -3.44
N GLN A 117 -5.57 -2.48 -4.42
CA GLN A 117 -5.70 -1.03 -4.33
C GLN A 117 -6.91 -0.71 -3.46
N ILE A 118 -6.65 0.04 -2.39
CA ILE A 118 -7.63 0.49 -1.41
C ILE A 118 -7.86 1.97 -1.67
N ASP A 119 -8.92 2.23 -2.44
CA ASP A 119 -9.44 3.55 -2.74
C ASP A 119 -10.92 3.60 -2.29
N THR A 120 -11.68 4.55 -2.85
CA THR A 120 -13.15 4.60 -2.76
C THR A 120 -13.75 3.23 -3.07
N ASP A 121 -13.22 2.58 -4.10
CA ASP A 121 -13.49 1.17 -4.43
C ASP A 121 -12.25 0.30 -4.20
N LEU A 122 -12.51 -0.95 -3.83
CA LEU A 122 -11.46 -1.97 -3.74
C LEU A 122 -11.24 -2.60 -5.11
N SER A 123 -9.98 -2.66 -5.55
CA SER A 123 -9.64 -3.33 -6.81
C SER A 123 -8.39 -4.18 -6.68
N LEU A 124 -8.47 -5.45 -7.09
CA LEU A 124 -7.30 -6.30 -7.19
C LEU A 124 -6.55 -5.95 -8.48
N GLN A 125 -5.29 -5.59 -8.34
CA GLN A 125 -4.42 -5.22 -9.44
C GLN A 125 -3.10 -5.99 -9.37
N GLN A 126 -2.25 -5.79 -10.36
CA GLN A 126 -0.97 -6.49 -10.48
C GLN A 126 0.15 -5.52 -10.86
N ASP A 127 1.38 -5.91 -10.55
CA ASP A 127 2.60 -5.24 -11.01
C ASP A 127 2.66 -3.74 -10.65
N LEU A 128 2.48 -3.45 -9.35
CA LEU A 128 2.53 -2.08 -8.81
C LEU A 128 3.77 -1.31 -9.31
N LEU A 129 3.54 -0.22 -10.05
CA LEU A 129 4.58 0.69 -10.54
C LEU A 129 5.72 0.01 -11.30
N LYS A 130 5.41 -1.06 -12.06
CA LYS A 130 6.37 -1.91 -12.80
C LYS A 130 7.47 -1.14 -13.52
N ASP A 131 7.11 -0.16 -14.35
CA ASP A 131 8.07 0.58 -15.17
C ASP A 131 9.04 1.42 -14.31
N ARG A 132 8.54 1.99 -13.21
CA ARG A 132 9.37 2.73 -12.26
C ARG A 132 10.33 1.79 -11.54
N MET A 133 9.87 0.58 -11.16
CA MET A 133 10.73 -0.41 -10.51
C MET A 133 11.79 -0.94 -11.48
N ALA A 134 11.44 -1.17 -12.75
CA ALA A 134 12.39 -1.55 -13.79
C ALA A 134 13.49 -0.49 -13.99
N PHE A 135 13.12 0.80 -14.00
CA PHE A 135 14.08 1.90 -14.04
C PHE A 135 15.06 1.86 -12.85
N TRP A 136 14.55 1.67 -11.62
CA TRP A 136 15.41 1.56 -10.45
C TRP A 136 16.28 0.30 -10.48
N ASP A 137 15.74 -0.84 -10.90
CA ASP A 137 16.50 -2.08 -11.06
C ASP A 137 17.66 -1.92 -12.04
N GLN A 138 17.46 -1.19 -13.14
CA GLN A 138 18.52 -0.86 -14.08
C GLN A 138 19.63 -0.02 -13.43
N ILE A 139 19.27 1.02 -12.65
CA ILE A 139 20.25 1.84 -11.93
C ILE A 139 21.06 0.99 -10.96
N TYR A 140 20.41 0.20 -10.10
CA TYR A 140 21.12 -0.63 -9.12
C TYR A 140 22.00 -1.69 -9.81
N THR A 141 21.52 -2.34 -10.87
CA THR A 141 22.34 -3.32 -11.61
C THR A 141 23.58 -2.66 -12.23
N THR A 142 23.43 -1.44 -12.76
CA THR A 142 24.51 -0.71 -13.43
C THR A 142 25.58 -0.22 -12.44
N TYR A 143 25.16 0.31 -11.29
CA TYR A 143 26.05 1.04 -10.38
C TYR A 143 26.36 0.33 -9.06
N GLN A 144 25.60 -0.70 -8.68
CA GLN A 144 25.85 -1.48 -7.46
C GLN A 144 26.81 -2.66 -7.71
N ASN A 145 26.82 -3.21 -8.94
CA ASN A 145 27.75 -4.25 -9.37
C ASN A 145 28.98 -3.71 -10.12
N GLY A 146 29.03 -2.40 -10.36
CA GLY A 146 30.19 -1.72 -10.93
C GLY A 146 31.24 -1.48 -9.84
N THR A 147 32.36 -2.19 -9.91
CA THR A 147 33.58 -1.93 -9.13
C THR A 147 33.91 -0.45 -9.21
N ILE A 148 33.65 0.31 -8.13
CA ILE A 148 34.00 1.73 -8.03
C ILE A 148 35.50 1.85 -7.70
N TYR A 149 36.37 1.12 -8.41
CA TYR A 149 37.82 1.30 -8.41
C TYR A 149 38.40 0.68 -9.68
N THR A 150 38.48 1.45 -10.76
CA THR A 150 39.56 1.26 -11.75
C THR A 150 39.98 2.62 -12.29
N ASN A 151 41.18 3.02 -11.81
CA ASN A 151 42.15 4.02 -12.26
C ASN A 151 41.72 5.48 -12.41
#